data_AF-A0A935MEC4-F1
#
_entry.id   AF-A0A935MEC4-F1
#
_cell.length_a   1.000
_cell.length_b   1.000
_cell.length_c   1.000
_cell.angle_alpha   90.00
_cell.angle_beta   90.00
_cell.angle_gamma   90.00
#
_symmetry.space_group_name_H-M   'P 1'
#
loop_
_entity.id
_entity.type
_entity.pdbx_description
1 polymer ?
#
loop_
_entity_poly.entity_id
_entity_poly.type
_entity_poly.pdbx_seq_one_letter_code
_entity_poly.pdbx_strand_id
1 'polypeptide(L)'
;MRTHQEIDQRSLALHQLVAAKVRRDPALLDKAKQILQHWRPSVSPRTYVYLDEWQRLIDQGPDACLAVAVEDSEHAAALRQASPLSCLLTPRERFQFLKARSGTHAPQ
;
A
#
# COMPACT_ATOMS: atom_id res chain seq x y z
N MET A 1 -10.90 9.68 18.19
CA MET A 1 -9.67 9.62 17.37
C MET A 1 -9.42 8.16 17.05
N ARG A 2 -9.09 7.82 15.80
CA ARG A 2 -8.69 6.44 15.49
C ARG A 2 -7.30 6.19 16.07
N THR A 3 -7.07 5.02 16.64
CA THR A 3 -5.74 4.65 17.13
C THR A 3 -4.79 4.45 15.94
N HIS A 4 -3.48 4.56 16.17
CA HIS A 4 -2.47 4.21 15.15
C HIS A 4 -2.72 2.80 14.58
N GLN A 5 -3.05 1.87 15.46
CA GLN A 5 -3.38 0.49 15.12
C GLN A 5 -4.59 0.38 14.17
N GLU A 6 -5.66 1.17 14.36
CA GLU A 6 -6.79 1.18 13.42
C GLU A 6 -6.43 1.73 12.04
N ILE A 7 -5.52 2.71 11.99
CA ILE A 7 -5.02 3.27 10.72
C ILE A 7 -4.18 2.21 10.00
N ASP A 8 -3.33 1.49 10.73
CA ASP A 8 -2.50 0.42 10.18
C ASP A 8 -3.33 -0.75 9.66
N GLN A 9 -4.33 -1.20 10.40
CA GLN A 9 -5.23 -2.26 9.95
C GLN A 9 -6.03 -1.86 8.70
N ARG A 10 -6.46 -0.60 8.60
CA ARG A 10 -7.11 -0.08 7.39
C ARG A 10 -6.14 -0.02 6.21
N SER A 11 -4.91 0.41 6.47
CA SER A 11 -3.85 0.45 5.46
C SER A 11 -3.53 -0.96 4.95
N LEU A 12 -3.39 -1.95 5.85
CA LEU A 12 -3.20 -3.35 5.51
C LEU A 12 -4.33 -3.88 4.62
N ALA A 13 -5.59 -3.63 5.01
CA ALA A 13 -6.74 -4.07 4.24
C ALA A 13 -6.79 -3.45 2.82
N LEU A 14 -6.39 -2.17 2.68
CA LEU A 14 -6.26 -1.53 1.37
C LEU A 14 -5.14 -2.18 0.53
N HIS A 15 -4.00 -2.51 1.15
CA HIS A 15 -2.90 -3.17 0.44
C HIS A 15 -3.25 -4.60 0.02
N GLN A 16 -4.08 -5.32 0.78
CA GLN A 16 -4.64 -6.61 0.35
C GLN A 16 -5.50 -6.48 -0.92
N LEU A 17 -6.31 -5.41 -1.02
CA LEU A 17 -7.06 -5.12 -2.23
C LEU A 17 -6.14 -4.79 -3.42
N VAL A 18 -5.09 -3.99 -3.18
CA VAL A 18 -4.08 -3.70 -4.22
C VAL A 18 -3.39 -4.98 -4.66
N ALA A 19 -3.01 -5.86 -3.73
CA ALA A 19 -2.35 -7.12 -4.05
C ALA A 19 -3.23 -8.00 -4.93
N ALA A 20 -4.52 -8.09 -4.65
CA ALA A 20 -5.45 -8.81 -5.52
C ALA A 20 -5.56 -8.18 -6.92
N LYS A 21 -5.50 -6.85 -7.02
CA LYS A 21 -5.52 -6.12 -8.29
C LYS A 21 -4.23 -6.34 -9.10
N VAL A 22 -3.07 -6.21 -8.47
CA VAL A 22 -1.75 -6.39 -9.09
C VAL A 22 -1.51 -7.84 -9.51
N ARG A 23 -2.00 -8.83 -8.74
CA ARG A 23 -1.92 -10.25 -9.17
C ARG A 23 -2.68 -10.51 -10.47
N ARG A 24 -3.77 -9.77 -10.73
CA ARG A 24 -4.55 -9.88 -11.97
C ARG A 24 -3.93 -9.10 -13.12
N ASP A 25 -3.28 -7.98 -12.79
CA ASP A 25 -2.62 -7.10 -13.75
C ASP A 25 -1.26 -6.63 -13.20
N PRO A 26 -0.19 -7.43 -13.44
CA PRO A 26 1.16 -7.10 -12.96
C PRO A 26 1.73 -5.81 -13.56
N ALA A 27 1.24 -5.34 -14.71
CA ALA A 27 1.69 -4.11 -15.35
C ALA A 27 1.40 -2.86 -14.50
N LEU A 28 0.49 -2.96 -13.51
CA LEU A 28 0.27 -1.90 -12.53
C LEU A 28 1.50 -1.61 -11.67
N LEU A 29 2.46 -2.53 -11.57
CA LEU A 29 3.72 -2.29 -10.88
C LEU A 29 4.61 -1.30 -11.62
N ASP A 30 4.55 -1.22 -12.95
CA ASP A 30 5.29 -0.21 -13.71
C ASP A 30 4.81 1.20 -13.33
N LYS A 31 3.50 1.36 -13.15
CA LYS A 31 2.91 2.59 -12.64
C LYS A 31 3.39 2.91 -11.22
N ALA A 32 3.52 1.90 -10.35
CA ALA A 32 4.07 2.10 -9.00
C ALA A 32 5.53 2.58 -9.06
N LYS A 33 6.36 2.04 -9.96
CA LYS A 33 7.74 2.52 -10.19
C LYS A 33 7.77 3.97 -10.65
N GLN A 34 6.90 4.36 -11.57
CA GLN A 34 6.80 5.75 -12.03
C GLN A 34 6.43 6.70 -10.88
N ILE A 35 5.52 6.29 -9.99
CA ILE A 35 5.15 7.07 -8.80
C ILE A 35 6.36 7.26 -7.88
N LEU A 36 7.14 6.19 -7.61
CA LEU A 36 8.35 6.28 -6.79
C LEU A 36 9.37 7.27 -7.38
N GLN A 37 9.60 7.21 -8.70
CA GLN A 37 10.51 8.13 -9.39
C GLN A 37 10.03 9.58 -9.31
N HIS A 38 8.72 9.80 -9.39
CA HIS A 38 8.13 11.14 -9.24
C HIS A 38 8.23 11.69 -7.81
N TRP A 39 8.13 10.82 -6.80
CA TRP A 39 8.24 11.22 -5.39
C TRP A 39 9.67 11.49 -4.95
N ARG A 40 10.65 10.75 -5.47
CA ARG A 40 12.08 10.92 -5.15
C ARG A 40 12.56 12.39 -5.07
N PRO A 41 12.31 13.27 -6.04
CA PRO A 41 12.77 14.66 -5.94
C PRO A 41 12.01 15.51 -4.90
N SER A 42 10.82 15.08 -4.47
CA SER A 42 9.89 15.88 -3.65
C SER A 42 9.83 15.47 -2.17
N VAL A 43 10.33 14.29 -1.82
CA VAL A 43 10.28 13.79 -0.44
C VAL A 43 11.57 14.08 0.33
N SER A 44 11.47 14.10 1.66
CA SER A 44 12.63 14.27 2.52
C SER A 44 13.60 13.09 2.41
N PRO A 45 14.92 13.30 2.64
CA PRO A 45 15.92 12.23 2.57
C PRO A 45 15.64 11.03 3.48
N ARG A 46 14.98 11.26 4.62
CA ARG A 46 14.57 10.18 5.55
C ARG A 46 13.58 9.21 4.92
N THR A 47 12.83 9.62 3.91
CA THR A 47 11.86 8.77 3.21
C THR A 47 12.52 7.92 2.12
N TYR A 48 13.73 8.26 1.68
CA TYR A 48 14.43 7.53 0.62
C TYR A 48 14.65 6.05 0.95
N VAL A 49 14.93 5.72 2.22
CA VAL A 49 15.09 4.32 2.63
C VAL A 49 13.86 3.47 2.30
N TYR A 50 12.66 4.01 2.53
CA TYR A 50 11.40 3.31 2.22
C TYR A 50 11.14 3.26 0.71
N LEU A 51 11.46 4.34 -0.02
CA LEU A 51 11.28 4.36 -1.48
C LEU A 51 12.25 3.38 -2.18
N ASP A 52 13.49 3.32 -1.73
CA ASP A 52 14.50 2.39 -2.24
C ASP A 52 14.11 0.94 -1.94
N GLU A 53 13.58 0.67 -0.75
CA GLU A 53 13.09 -0.65 -0.39
C GLU A 53 11.90 -1.07 -1.24
N TRP A 54 10.90 -0.18 -1.44
CA TRP A 54 9.81 -0.45 -2.38
C TRP A 54 10.32 -0.68 -3.80
N GLN A 55 11.27 0.11 -4.27
CA GLN A 55 11.87 -0.06 -5.59
C GLN A 55 12.51 -1.46 -5.73
N ARG A 56 13.32 -1.88 -4.74
CA ARG A 56 13.93 -3.21 -4.70
C ARG A 56 12.89 -4.32 -4.70
N LEU A 57 11.85 -4.20 -3.89
CA LEU A 57 10.77 -5.19 -3.80
C LEU A 57 10.02 -5.33 -5.13
N ILE A 58 9.73 -4.22 -5.80
CA ILE A 58 9.07 -4.25 -7.11
C ILE A 58 10.02 -4.85 -8.18
N ASP A 59 11.32 -4.53 -8.12
CA ASP A 59 12.32 -5.09 -9.06
C ASP A 59 12.57 -6.59 -8.85
N GLN A 60 12.36 -7.11 -7.64
CA GLN A 60 12.35 -8.55 -7.36
C GLN A 60 11.11 -9.27 -7.92
N GLY A 61 10.05 -8.53 -8.24
CA GLY A 61 8.83 -9.04 -8.86
C GLY A 61 7.58 -8.87 -8.00
N PRO A 62 6.42 -9.20 -8.58
CA PRO A 62 5.12 -8.99 -7.93
C PRO A 62 4.97 -9.75 -6.62
N ASP A 63 5.39 -11.02 -6.54
CA ASP A 63 5.20 -11.81 -5.33
C ASP A 63 5.95 -11.26 -4.11
N ALA A 64 7.21 -10.86 -4.28
CA ALA A 64 8.02 -10.27 -3.21
C ALA A 64 7.42 -8.95 -2.71
N CYS A 65 7.05 -8.07 -3.65
CA CYS A 65 6.40 -6.79 -3.37
C CYS A 65 5.07 -6.98 -2.62
N LEU A 66 4.24 -7.90 -3.11
CA LEU A 66 2.93 -8.13 -2.52
C LEU A 66 2.98 -8.85 -1.18
N ALA A 67 3.96 -9.72 -0.96
CA ALA A 67 4.18 -10.36 0.33
C ALA A 67 4.42 -9.31 1.43
N VAL A 68 5.32 -8.36 1.19
CA VAL A 68 5.60 -7.27 2.15
C VAL A 68 4.42 -6.30 2.27
N ALA A 69 3.73 -6.00 1.17
CA ALA A 69 2.57 -5.11 1.19
C ALA A 69 1.42 -5.60 2.10
N VAL A 70 1.28 -6.92 2.25
CA VAL A 70 0.22 -7.54 3.06
C VAL A 70 0.73 -8.15 4.36
N GLU A 71 2.00 -7.92 4.69
CA GLU A 71 2.59 -8.40 5.94
C GLU A 71 2.09 -7.56 7.12
N ASP A 72 1.76 -8.25 8.22
CA ASP A 72 1.34 -7.66 9.48
C ASP A 72 2.55 -7.55 10.43
N SER A 73 3.54 -6.75 10.03
CA SER A 73 4.76 -6.46 10.80
C SER A 73 4.90 -4.95 11.00
N GLU A 74 5.63 -4.52 12.04
CA GLU A 74 5.93 -3.09 12.26
C GLU A 74 6.70 -2.49 11.08
N HIS A 75 7.61 -3.28 10.50
CA HIS A 75 8.39 -2.90 9.32
C HIS A 75 7.49 -2.67 8.10
N ALA A 76 6.61 -3.62 7.80
CA ALA A 76 5.63 -3.47 6.72
C ALA A 76 4.64 -2.33 6.99
N ALA A 77 4.27 -2.08 8.25
CA ALA A 77 3.46 -0.93 8.63
C ALA A 77 4.16 0.40 8.31
N ALA A 78 5.44 0.53 8.65
CA ALA A 78 6.24 1.70 8.29
C ALA A 78 6.35 1.87 6.76
N LEU A 79 6.64 0.79 6.03
CA LEU A 79 6.68 0.80 4.56
C LEU A 79 5.34 1.22 3.94
N ARG A 80 4.22 0.76 4.49
CA ARG A 80 2.86 1.10 4.04
C ARG A 80 2.55 2.60 4.18
N GLN A 81 3.22 3.33 5.10
CA GLN A 81 3.05 4.78 5.22
C GLN A 81 3.61 5.54 4.00
N ALA A 82 4.63 4.97 3.33
CA ALA A 82 5.29 5.55 2.16
C ALA A 82 5.12 4.68 0.90
N SER A 83 3.98 3.98 0.79
CA SER A 83 3.77 2.99 -0.27
C SER A 83 3.18 3.58 -1.56
N PRO A 84 3.81 3.34 -2.74
CA PRO A 84 3.27 3.74 -4.04
C PRO A 84 2.05 2.91 -4.45
N LEU A 85 1.90 1.70 -3.89
CA LEU A 85 0.81 0.77 -4.22
C LEU A 85 -0.56 1.35 -3.85
N SER A 86 -0.61 2.15 -2.79
CA SER A 86 -1.84 2.84 -2.36
C SER A 86 -2.42 3.79 -3.40
N CYS A 87 -1.58 4.31 -4.32
CA CYS A 87 -1.98 5.19 -5.41
C CYS A 87 -2.49 4.44 -6.65
N LEU A 88 -2.39 3.11 -6.68
CA LEU A 88 -2.94 2.28 -7.74
C LEU A 88 -4.47 2.11 -7.62
N LEU A 89 -5.02 2.31 -6.43
CA LEU A 89 -6.48 2.35 -6.22
C LEU A 89 -7.02 3.73 -6.55
N THR A 90 -8.09 3.75 -7.35
CA THR A 90 -8.89 4.95 -7.55
C THR A 90 -9.56 5.39 -6.24
N PRO A 91 -9.88 6.69 -6.07
CA PRO A 91 -10.64 7.16 -4.91
C PRO A 91 -11.95 6.39 -4.72
N ARG A 92 -12.60 5.98 -5.82
CA ARG A 92 -13.82 5.17 -5.81
C ARG A 92 -13.58 3.78 -5.23
N GLU A 93 -12.55 3.06 -5.67
CA GLU A 93 -12.20 1.73 -5.12
C GLU A 93 -11.88 1.82 -3.63
N ARG A 94 -11.09 2.82 -3.21
CA ARG A 94 -10.78 3.07 -1.80
C ARG A 94 -12.05 3.32 -1.00
N PHE A 95 -12.94 4.20 -1.48
CA PHE A 95 -14.19 4.53 -0.81
C PHE A 95 -15.13 3.33 -0.71
N GLN A 96 -15.34 2.59 -1.80
CA GLN A 96 -16.21 1.40 -1.82
C GLN A 96 -15.72 0.34 -0.83
N PHE A 97 -14.41 0.09 -0.80
CA PHE A 97 -13.81 -0.87 0.12
C PHE A 97 -13.95 -0.45 1.57
N LEU A 98 -13.67 0.82 1.88
CA LEU A 98 -13.82 1.36 3.24
C LEU A 98 -15.29 1.38 3.68
N LYS A 99 -16.23 1.73 2.79
CA LYS A 99 -17.68 1.71 3.06
C LYS A 99 -18.17 0.30 3.39
N ALA A 100 -17.76 -0.71 2.61
CA ALA A 100 -18.15 -2.10 2.84
C ALA A 100 -17.72 -2.59 4.24
N ARG A 101 -16.51 -2.23 4.68
CA ARG A 101 -15.99 -2.61 6.01
C ARG A 101 -16.57 -1.79 7.16
N SER A 102 -16.95 -0.54 6.89
CA SER A 102 -17.59 0.34 7.89
C SER A 102 -19.03 -0.11 8.18
N GLY A 103 -19.70 -0.75 7.21
CA GLY A 103 -21.04 -1.33 7.37
C GLY A 103 -21.07 -2.63 8.19
N THR A 104 -19.92 -3.23 8.54
CA THR A 104 -19.85 -4.45 9.36
C THR A 104 -19.68 -4.15 10.86
N HIS A 105 -19.61 -2.87 11.27
CA HIS A 105 -19.69 -2.47 12.67
C HIS A 105 -21.14 -2.22 13.08
N ALA A 106 -21.95 -3.28 13.10
CA ALA A 106 -23.15 -3.33 13.95
C ALA A 106 -22.76 -4.18 15.18
N PRO A 107 -22.67 -3.58 16.39
CA PRO A 107 -22.46 -4.37 17.59
C PRO A 107 -23.72 -5.20 17.86
N GLN A 108 -23.52 -6.50 18.11
CA GLN A 108 -24.44 -7.28 18.93
C GLN A 108 -24.01 -7.16 20.40
#